data_AF-A0A6V7R3F0-F1
#
_entry.id   AF-A0A6V7R3F0-F1
#
_cell.length_a   1.000
_cell.length_b   1.000
_cell.length_c   1.000
_cell.angle_alpha   90.00
_cell.angle_beta   90.00
_cell.angle_gamma   90.00
#
_symmetry.space_group_name_H-M   'P 1'
#
loop_
_entity.id
_entity.type
_entity.pdbx_description
1 polymer ?
#
loop_
_entity_poly.entity_id
_entity_poly.type
_entity_poly.pdbx_seq_one_letter_code
_entity_poly.pdbx_strand_id
1 'polypeptide(L)'
;MLHTIKGNKETGGEAMRLFILMLAGAFILAGCSDTDEVPVDEPEAEETKAEETEEADTEAEETSNDAGSESTENAGDESAGEEETEDEAAEKPAEPVNVMADIERVNGHWINYSGEDDARGHMTRTNPIEYNAAQDYTVTTASYVSYFYGSEFIKTNNYGHDGPHIIENVPEADRVIVSFSEPEKDTVQLMNEAVEDATADNEVNTTPDALIGRGKPVEDGMAGTIMFGQEFLTGEDVFTGERIDNEGEFVEDESYYITGALEYDSGETYVITAPAYISYYKGRNFIETEEITAVPAYLPEVKGANYINISFHDDHLLDLNIIELE
;
A
#
# COMPACT_ATOMS: atom_id res chain seq x y z
N MET A 1 61.83 53.83 -24.08
CA MET A 1 61.14 52.52 -24.04
C MET A 1 60.56 52.25 -25.43
N LEU A 2 60.70 51.00 -25.85
CA LEU A 2 60.55 50.39 -27.19
C LEU A 2 59.40 50.97 -28.05
N HIS A 3 59.60 51.34 -29.32
CA HIS A 3 59.58 50.49 -30.54
C HIS A 3 58.34 49.59 -30.64
N THR A 4 57.61 49.40 -31.75
CA THR A 4 57.57 49.93 -33.12
C THR A 4 56.48 49.08 -33.82
N ILE A 5 55.49 49.74 -34.44
CA ILE A 5 54.89 49.48 -35.78
C ILE A 5 54.20 48.13 -36.13
N LYS A 6 53.00 48.27 -36.73
CA LYS A 6 52.23 47.40 -37.68
C LYS A 6 51.82 46.02 -37.16
N GLY A 7 50.67 45.45 -37.51
CA GLY A 7 49.67 45.77 -38.51
C GLY A 7 49.14 44.46 -39.11
N ASN A 8 47.84 44.46 -39.44
CA ASN A 8 47.18 43.68 -40.49
C ASN A 8 47.05 42.14 -40.39
N LYS A 9 45.77 41.72 -40.42
CA LYS A 9 45.13 40.84 -41.43
C LYS A 9 45.22 39.31 -41.31
N GLU A 10 44.14 38.70 -41.82
CA GLU A 10 43.93 37.33 -42.33
C GLU A 10 43.39 36.29 -41.34
N THR A 11 42.44 35.39 -41.65
CA THR A 11 41.49 35.17 -42.78
C THR A 11 40.66 33.92 -42.46
N GLY A 12 39.44 33.85 -43.02
CA GLY A 12 38.80 32.60 -43.52
C GLY A 12 37.75 31.99 -42.60
N GLY A 13 36.59 31.53 -43.07
CA GLY A 13 36.11 31.33 -44.42
C GLY A 13 35.21 30.08 -44.46
N GLU A 14 33.98 30.25 -44.95
CA GLU A 14 33.06 29.23 -45.53
C GLU A 14 32.44 28.19 -44.56
N ALA A 15 31.12 28.12 -44.31
CA ALA A 15 29.93 27.95 -45.18
C ALA A 15 29.79 26.55 -45.83
N MET A 16 29.09 25.62 -45.17
CA MET A 16 28.38 24.44 -45.74
C MET A 16 27.81 23.64 -44.53
N ARG A 17 26.55 23.23 -44.37
CA ARG A 17 25.62 22.57 -45.29
C ARG A 17 24.17 22.76 -44.81
N LEU A 18 23.34 23.29 -45.69
CA LEU A 18 21.88 23.09 -45.75
C LEU A 18 21.62 22.00 -46.83
N PHE A 19 20.43 21.40 -46.85
CA PHE A 19 19.93 20.28 -47.68
C PHE A 19 20.16 18.91 -47.04
N ILE A 20 19.10 18.14 -46.76
CA ILE A 20 18.29 17.40 -47.75
C ILE A 20 16.78 17.42 -47.42
N LEU A 21 15.97 17.70 -48.43
CA LEU A 21 14.52 17.47 -48.47
C LEU A 21 14.22 16.69 -49.75
N MET A 22 13.23 15.79 -49.65
CA MET A 22 12.50 15.03 -50.69
C MET A 22 13.08 13.70 -51.17
N LEU A 23 12.29 12.65 -50.97
CA LEU A 23 12.01 11.66 -52.01
C LEU A 23 10.57 11.13 -51.86
N ALA A 24 9.88 11.12 -53.00
CA ALA A 24 8.49 10.77 -53.20
C ALA A 24 8.23 9.26 -53.25
N GLY A 25 6.97 8.85 -53.09
CA GLY A 25 6.53 7.52 -53.51
C GLY A 25 5.15 7.13 -53.03
N ALA A 26 4.11 7.53 -53.75
CA ALA A 26 2.80 6.89 -53.68
C ALA A 26 2.86 5.51 -54.35
N PHE A 27 2.48 4.45 -53.64
CA PHE A 27 2.05 3.19 -54.24
C PHE A 27 0.55 3.00 -53.98
N ILE A 28 -0.15 2.66 -55.05
CA ILE A 28 -1.57 2.32 -55.14
C ILE A 28 -1.67 0.78 -55.12
N LEU A 29 -2.64 0.21 -54.41
CA LEU A 29 -3.68 -0.72 -54.92
C LEU A 29 -4.20 -1.71 -53.87
N ALA A 30 -5.52 -1.89 -53.99
CA ALA A 30 -6.38 -2.86 -53.33
C ALA A 30 -5.99 -4.34 -53.55
N GLY A 31 -6.49 -5.21 -52.68
CA GLY A 31 -6.57 -6.65 -52.92
C GLY A 31 -7.28 -7.40 -51.80
N CYS A 32 -8.59 -7.56 -51.93
CA CYS A 32 -9.34 -8.64 -51.28
C CYS A 32 -8.89 -9.99 -51.83
N SER A 33 -8.83 -11.03 -50.99
CA SER A 33 -9.28 -12.37 -51.37
C SER A 33 -9.49 -13.25 -50.14
N ASP A 34 -10.72 -13.73 -50.03
CA ASP A 34 -11.18 -14.86 -49.22
C ASP A 34 -10.29 -16.11 -49.36
N THR A 35 -10.15 -16.86 -48.27
CA THR A 35 -10.07 -18.34 -48.25
C THR A 35 -10.27 -18.77 -46.79
N ASP A 36 -11.48 -19.16 -46.40
CA ASP A 36 -12.02 -20.54 -46.37
C ASP A 36 -11.35 -21.49 -45.35
N GLU A 37 -12.23 -21.92 -44.44
CA GLU A 37 -12.30 -23.22 -43.75
C GLU A 37 -11.35 -23.54 -42.58
N VAL A 38 -12.01 -23.65 -41.42
CA VAL A 38 -11.64 -24.42 -40.22
C VAL A 38 -11.68 -25.93 -40.55
N PRO A 39 -11.00 -26.79 -39.78
CA PRO A 39 -11.82 -27.58 -38.86
C PRO A 39 -11.24 -27.77 -37.46
N VAL A 40 -12.19 -27.88 -36.55
CA VAL A 40 -12.13 -28.28 -35.14
C VAL A 40 -11.70 -29.74 -35.04
N ASP A 41 -10.84 -30.06 -34.08
CA ASP A 41 -10.66 -31.43 -33.58
C ASP A 41 -10.81 -31.41 -32.05
N GLU A 42 -11.94 -31.95 -31.59
CA GLU A 42 -12.09 -32.58 -30.27
C GLU A 42 -11.58 -34.03 -30.36
N PRO A 43 -11.08 -34.60 -29.26
CA PRO A 43 -11.22 -36.02 -29.03
C PRO A 43 -12.12 -36.32 -27.83
N GLU A 44 -13.14 -37.14 -28.09
CA GLU A 44 -13.94 -37.87 -27.11
C GLU A 44 -13.21 -39.08 -26.49
N ALA A 45 -13.62 -39.36 -25.25
CA ALA A 45 -13.89 -40.66 -24.62
C ALA A 45 -12.74 -41.65 -24.31
N GLU A 46 -12.71 -42.10 -23.04
CA GLU A 46 -13.09 -43.50 -22.72
C GLU A 46 -13.45 -43.68 -21.23
N GLU A 47 -14.45 -44.54 -21.00
CA GLU A 47 -14.98 -44.98 -19.72
C GLU A 47 -14.05 -45.97 -18.98
N THR A 48 -14.19 -46.13 -17.66
CA THR A 48 -14.59 -47.41 -17.03
C THR A 48 -14.74 -47.31 -15.50
N LYS A 49 -15.29 -48.39 -14.92
CA LYS A 49 -16.23 -48.54 -13.81
C LYS A 49 -15.63 -49.38 -12.66
N ALA A 50 -16.20 -49.24 -11.45
CA ALA A 50 -16.24 -50.22 -10.33
C ALA A 50 -14.91 -50.48 -9.57
N GLU A 51 -14.83 -50.85 -8.28
CA GLU A 51 -15.76 -51.41 -7.28
C GLU A 51 -15.15 -51.29 -5.87
N GLU A 52 -15.94 -51.56 -4.83
CA GLU A 52 -15.64 -51.64 -3.38
C GLU A 52 -14.52 -52.63 -2.98
N THR A 53 -13.84 -52.43 -1.83
CA THR A 53 -13.89 -53.35 -0.64
C THR A 53 -13.00 -52.92 0.56
N GLU A 54 -13.64 -52.90 1.73
CA GLU A 54 -13.29 -53.36 3.11
C GLU A 54 -11.89 -53.25 3.78
N GLU A 55 -11.92 -52.63 4.98
CA GLU A 55 -11.47 -53.07 6.34
C GLU A 55 -10.01 -53.52 6.62
N ALA A 56 -9.35 -52.86 7.60
CA ALA A 56 -9.11 -53.38 8.97
C ALA A 56 -7.90 -52.73 9.71
N ASP A 57 -8.19 -52.23 10.92
CA ASP A 57 -7.44 -52.18 12.20
C ASP A 57 -5.89 -52.19 12.27
N THR A 58 -5.32 -51.26 13.06
CA THR A 58 -4.69 -51.57 14.38
C THR A 58 -4.36 -50.30 15.21
N GLU A 59 -4.96 -50.19 16.41
CA GLU A 59 -4.40 -49.90 17.78
C GLU A 59 -2.95 -49.37 17.88
N ALA A 60 -2.46 -48.56 18.83
CA ALA A 60 -2.84 -47.85 20.07
C ALA A 60 -1.61 -46.90 20.36
N GLU A 61 -1.51 -45.95 21.30
CA GLU A 61 -1.87 -45.91 22.71
C GLU A 61 -1.93 -44.44 23.18
N GLU A 62 -2.94 -44.16 23.99
CA GLU A 62 -2.98 -43.11 25.01
C GLU A 62 -2.28 -43.63 26.27
N THR A 63 -1.53 -42.80 27.00
CA THR A 63 -1.59 -42.82 28.48
C THR A 63 -1.10 -41.51 29.10
N SER A 64 -1.99 -40.96 29.91
CA SER A 64 -1.91 -39.84 30.82
C SER A 64 -1.39 -40.23 32.22
N ASN A 65 -1.18 -39.20 33.06
CA ASN A 65 -1.18 -39.18 34.56
C ASN A 65 0.18 -39.41 35.25
N ASP A 66 0.57 -38.77 36.37
CA ASP A 66 -0.06 -37.82 37.32
C ASP A 66 0.98 -37.44 38.41
N ALA A 67 0.69 -36.34 39.14
CA ALA A 67 1.17 -35.93 40.48
C ALA A 67 2.68 -35.78 40.75
N GLY A 68 3.20 -34.68 41.33
CA GLY A 68 2.67 -33.81 42.38
C GLY A 68 3.50 -34.00 43.66
N SER A 69 4.15 -32.94 44.17
CA SER A 69 4.34 -32.65 45.62
C SER A 69 5.38 -31.54 45.82
N GLU A 70 4.96 -30.50 46.54
CA GLU A 70 5.82 -29.51 47.18
C GLU A 70 6.57 -30.11 48.38
N SER A 71 7.79 -29.63 48.66
CA SER A 71 8.19 -29.20 50.00
C SER A 71 9.54 -28.48 50.04
N THR A 72 9.53 -27.50 50.93
CA THR A 72 10.46 -26.47 51.38
C THR A 72 11.78 -26.94 52.00
N GLU A 73 12.86 -26.16 51.80
CA GLU A 73 13.56 -25.33 52.81
C GLU A 73 15.07 -25.14 52.53
N ASN A 74 15.48 -23.86 52.56
CA ASN A 74 16.60 -23.28 53.32
C ASN A 74 17.88 -22.74 52.63
N ALA A 75 18.15 -21.46 52.98
CA ALA A 75 19.40 -20.81 53.42
C ALA A 75 20.39 -20.15 52.43
N GLY A 76 20.71 -18.88 52.76
CA GLY A 76 21.95 -18.13 52.44
C GLY A 76 21.71 -16.90 51.56
N ASP A 77 21.43 -15.71 52.11
CA ASP A 77 22.38 -14.69 52.60
C ASP A 77 23.30 -14.12 51.50
N GLU A 78 23.07 -12.88 51.04
CA GLU A 78 24.00 -11.75 51.23
C GLU A 78 23.59 -10.50 50.42
N SER A 79 23.87 -9.36 51.05
CA SER A 79 24.22 -8.05 50.47
C SER A 79 23.10 -7.08 50.05
N ALA A 80 22.83 -6.15 50.97
CA ALA A 80 22.26 -4.85 50.72
C ALA A 80 23.14 -4.04 49.74
N GLY A 81 22.52 -3.63 48.63
CA GLY A 81 22.96 -2.54 47.77
C GLY A 81 21.74 -1.68 47.50
N GLU A 82 21.69 -0.51 48.14
CA GLU A 82 20.73 0.54 47.81
C GLU A 82 21.12 1.08 46.43
N GLU A 83 20.42 0.62 45.39
CA GLU A 83 20.38 1.34 44.13
C GLU A 83 19.27 2.39 44.24
N GLU A 84 19.69 3.64 44.29
CA GLU A 84 18.81 4.78 44.03
C GLU A 84 18.30 4.64 42.60
N THR A 85 17.07 4.15 42.49
CA THR A 85 16.30 4.19 41.27
C THR A 85 15.95 5.65 41.05
N GLU A 86 16.57 6.24 40.03
CA GLU A 86 16.12 7.50 39.47
C GLU A 86 14.64 7.31 39.10
N ASP A 87 13.76 8.02 39.80
CA ASP A 87 12.35 8.14 39.45
C ASP A 87 12.28 8.64 38.01
N GLU A 88 12.10 7.73 37.05
CA GLU A 88 11.47 8.09 35.79
C GLU A 88 10.11 8.65 36.18
N ALA A 89 9.99 9.97 36.06
CA ALA A 89 8.75 10.67 36.26
C ALA A 89 7.74 10.04 35.32
N ALA A 90 6.93 9.13 35.86
CA ALA A 90 5.84 8.50 35.14
C ALA A 90 5.05 9.61 34.46
N GLU A 91 5.10 9.66 33.13
CA GLU A 91 4.25 10.55 32.38
C GLU A 91 2.83 10.28 32.86
N LYS A 92 2.20 11.33 33.40
CA LYS A 92 0.81 11.25 33.79
C LYS A 92 0.06 10.77 32.53
N PRO A 93 -0.73 9.68 32.59
CA PRO A 93 -1.41 9.18 31.41
C PRO A 93 -2.20 10.33 30.79
N ALA A 94 -2.00 10.53 29.49
CA ALA A 94 -2.76 11.51 28.73
C ALA A 94 -4.25 11.19 28.91
N GLU A 95 -5.07 12.23 29.10
CA GLU A 95 -6.51 12.02 29.22
C GLU A 95 -7.09 11.55 27.88
N PRO A 96 -8.19 10.77 27.88
CA PRO A 96 -8.83 10.29 26.66
C PRO A 96 -9.15 11.42 25.70
N VAL A 97 -8.76 11.28 24.44
CA VAL A 97 -8.99 12.26 23.38
C VAL A 97 -9.91 11.65 22.32
N ASN A 98 -10.92 12.44 21.91
CA ASN A 98 -11.71 12.14 20.73
C ASN A 98 -10.91 12.47 19.46
N VAL A 99 -10.31 11.46 18.83
CA VAL A 99 -9.45 11.63 17.65
C VAL A 99 -10.21 12.01 16.38
N MET A 100 -11.55 11.88 16.36
CA MET A 100 -12.37 12.31 15.22
C MET A 100 -12.97 13.71 15.38
N ALA A 101 -12.63 14.46 16.43
CA ALA A 101 -13.27 15.76 16.72
C ALA A 101 -13.02 16.81 15.62
N ASP A 102 -11.79 16.89 15.12
CA ASP A 102 -11.37 17.88 14.11
C ASP A 102 -11.29 17.29 12.70
N ILE A 103 -11.73 16.05 12.52
CA ILE A 103 -11.71 15.38 11.22
C ILE A 103 -12.92 15.85 10.40
N GLU A 104 -12.65 16.26 9.15
CA GLU A 104 -13.69 16.66 8.22
C GLU A 104 -14.68 15.51 7.98
N ARG A 105 -15.96 15.86 7.81
CA ARG A 105 -17.07 14.92 7.65
C ARG A 105 -17.73 15.10 6.29
N VAL A 106 -18.07 13.98 5.66
CA VAL A 106 -18.77 13.92 4.38
C VAL A 106 -20.20 13.42 4.62
N ASN A 107 -21.16 14.32 4.47
CA ASN A 107 -22.58 14.01 4.66
C ASN A 107 -23.16 13.27 3.44
N GLY A 108 -24.10 12.37 3.70
CA GLY A 108 -24.81 11.61 2.67
C GLY A 108 -23.99 10.47 2.08
N HIS A 109 -22.92 10.05 2.75
CA HIS A 109 -21.97 9.05 2.31
C HIS A 109 -21.58 8.12 3.45
N TRP A 110 -21.18 6.89 3.11
CA TRP A 110 -20.60 5.92 4.03
C TRP A 110 -19.62 5.03 3.28
N ILE A 111 -18.71 4.40 4.01
CA ILE A 111 -17.93 3.30 3.45
C ILE A 111 -18.78 2.05 3.52
N ASN A 112 -19.11 1.49 2.35
CA ASN A 112 -19.94 0.31 2.26
C ASN A 112 -19.17 -0.96 2.64
N TYR A 113 -19.83 -2.11 2.50
CA TYR A 113 -19.25 -3.41 2.88
C TYR A 113 -18.10 -3.87 1.99
N SER A 114 -17.92 -3.26 0.82
CA SER A 114 -16.83 -3.51 -0.12
C SER A 114 -15.74 -2.44 -0.09
N GLY A 115 -15.78 -1.51 0.88
CA GLY A 115 -14.79 -0.45 1.00
C GLY A 115 -15.00 0.76 0.10
N GLU A 116 -16.10 0.80 -0.66
CA GLU A 116 -16.38 1.91 -1.56
C GLU A 116 -17.08 3.04 -0.81
N ASP A 117 -16.76 4.28 -1.19
CA ASP A 117 -17.48 5.47 -0.76
C ASP A 117 -18.83 5.57 -1.47
N ASP A 118 -19.88 5.08 -0.81
CA ASP A 118 -21.21 4.92 -1.38
C ASP A 118 -22.16 6.02 -0.92
N ALA A 119 -23.00 6.50 -1.83
CA ALA A 119 -23.95 7.58 -1.56
C ALA A 119 -25.16 7.03 -0.77
N ARG A 120 -25.32 7.49 0.47
CA ARG A 120 -26.40 7.10 1.36
C ARG A 120 -26.85 8.28 2.21
N GLY A 121 -27.94 8.93 1.81
CA GLY A 121 -28.36 10.25 2.31
C GLY A 121 -28.66 10.38 3.81
N HIS A 122 -28.67 9.30 4.59
CA HIS A 122 -28.85 9.32 6.05
C HIS A 122 -27.57 8.94 6.83
N MET A 123 -26.47 8.73 6.11
CA MET A 123 -25.17 8.42 6.68
C MET A 123 -24.24 9.61 6.54
N THR A 124 -23.27 9.67 7.44
CA THR A 124 -22.12 10.56 7.37
C THR A 124 -20.88 9.72 7.65
N ARG A 125 -19.80 10.00 6.93
CA ARG A 125 -18.48 9.43 7.22
C ARG A 125 -17.46 10.51 7.54
N THR A 126 -16.41 10.14 8.24
CA THR A 126 -15.22 11.00 8.38
C THR A 126 -14.35 10.91 7.11
N ASN A 127 -13.43 11.86 6.96
CA ASN A 127 -12.19 11.61 6.22
C ASN A 127 -11.31 10.58 6.97
N PRO A 128 -10.27 10.02 6.34
CA PRO A 128 -9.38 9.07 7.00
C PRO A 128 -8.79 9.62 8.29
N ILE A 129 -8.77 8.78 9.32
CA ILE A 129 -8.20 9.05 10.64
C ILE A 129 -6.99 8.14 10.79
N GLU A 130 -5.86 8.70 11.22
CA GLU A 130 -4.67 7.91 11.55
C GLU A 130 -5.00 6.90 12.66
N TYR A 131 -4.53 5.67 12.50
CA TYR A 131 -4.82 4.57 13.39
C TYR A 131 -3.53 3.83 13.77
N ASN A 132 -3.40 3.51 15.05
CA ASN A 132 -2.26 2.79 15.61
C ASN A 132 -2.75 1.51 16.27
N ALA A 133 -2.47 0.37 15.65
CA ALA A 133 -2.87 -0.95 16.19
C ALA A 133 -2.20 -1.32 17.52
N ALA A 134 -1.20 -0.59 18.02
CA ALA A 134 -0.65 -0.83 19.35
C ALA A 134 -1.51 -0.23 20.49
N GLN A 135 -2.58 0.50 20.15
CA GLN A 135 -3.44 1.21 21.09
C GLN A 135 -4.89 0.76 20.94
N ASP A 136 -5.63 0.78 22.06
CA ASP A 136 -7.07 0.60 22.03
C ASP A 136 -7.78 1.85 21.51
N TYR A 137 -8.95 1.65 20.92
CA TYR A 137 -9.86 2.73 20.55
C TYR A 137 -11.28 2.34 20.90
N THR A 138 -12.10 3.32 21.28
CA THR A 138 -13.52 3.12 21.59
C THR A 138 -14.40 4.00 20.71
N VAL A 139 -15.39 3.39 20.05
CA VAL A 139 -16.53 4.14 19.49
C VAL A 139 -17.61 4.29 20.55
N THR A 140 -18.12 5.51 20.75
CA THR A 140 -19.07 5.78 21.85
C THR A 140 -20.52 5.44 21.53
N THR A 141 -20.86 5.29 20.25
CA THR A 141 -22.21 5.02 19.75
C THR A 141 -22.16 4.14 18.51
N ALA A 142 -23.34 3.70 18.07
CA ALA A 142 -23.49 2.88 16.88
C ALA A 142 -22.82 3.50 15.65
N SER A 143 -21.94 2.72 15.03
CA SER A 143 -21.10 3.16 13.93
C SER A 143 -20.56 1.98 13.14
N TYR A 144 -20.16 2.26 11.91
CA TYR A 144 -19.34 1.38 11.10
C TYR A 144 -17.91 1.91 11.14
N VAL A 145 -16.95 1.04 11.41
CA VAL A 145 -15.52 1.36 11.35
C VAL A 145 -14.92 0.56 10.21
N SER A 146 -14.43 1.28 9.21
CA SER A 146 -13.75 0.71 8.05
C SER A 146 -12.25 0.90 8.21
N TYR A 147 -11.51 -0.20 8.10
CA TYR A 147 -10.06 -0.26 8.27
C TYR A 147 -9.37 -0.24 6.92
N PHE A 148 -8.29 0.53 6.84
CA PHE A 148 -7.50 0.72 5.63
C PHE A 148 -6.00 0.64 5.91
N TYR A 149 -5.25 0.25 4.90
CA TYR A 149 -3.81 0.47 4.81
C TYR A 149 -3.52 1.42 3.64
N GLY A 150 -3.12 2.67 3.92
CA GLY A 150 -3.02 3.70 2.89
C GLY A 150 -4.39 3.98 2.25
N SER A 151 -4.58 3.57 0.99
CA SER A 151 -5.86 3.59 0.27
C SER A 151 -6.53 2.21 0.17
N GLU A 152 -5.83 1.14 0.55
CA GLU A 152 -6.32 -0.23 0.41
C GLU A 152 -7.32 -0.55 1.52
N PHE A 153 -8.53 -0.90 1.10
CA PHE A 153 -9.58 -1.36 2.01
C PHE A 153 -9.22 -2.71 2.62
N ILE A 154 -9.50 -2.90 3.91
CA ILE A 154 -9.30 -4.18 4.60
C ILE A 154 -10.65 -4.80 4.92
N LYS A 155 -11.45 -4.13 5.76
CA LYS A 155 -12.78 -4.59 6.18
C LYS A 155 -13.58 -3.47 6.83
N THR A 156 -14.89 -3.69 6.94
CA THR A 156 -15.82 -2.84 7.69
C THR A 156 -16.51 -3.64 8.78
N ASN A 157 -16.37 -3.17 10.02
CA ASN A 157 -17.07 -3.72 11.18
C ASN A 157 -18.22 -2.79 11.58
N ASN A 158 -19.34 -3.38 11.99
CA ASN A 158 -20.46 -2.67 12.61
C ASN A 158 -20.39 -2.82 14.13
N TYR A 159 -20.50 -1.69 14.83
CA TYR A 159 -20.63 -1.59 16.28
C TYR A 159 -22.05 -1.12 16.61
N GLY A 160 -22.73 -1.90 17.45
CA GLY A 160 -24.16 -1.77 17.73
C GLY A 160 -24.55 -0.55 18.57
N HIS A 161 -25.82 -0.52 19.00
CA HIS A 161 -26.38 0.57 19.81
C HIS A 161 -26.23 0.33 21.32
N ASP A 162 -25.66 -0.79 21.75
CA ASP A 162 -25.72 -1.28 23.12
C ASP A 162 -24.59 -0.79 24.03
N GLY A 163 -23.79 0.18 23.57
CA GLY A 163 -22.89 0.93 24.43
C GLY A 163 -21.68 1.47 23.69
N PRO A 164 -20.71 2.04 24.42
CA PRO A 164 -19.38 2.22 23.88
C PRO A 164 -18.74 0.85 23.61
N HIS A 165 -18.08 0.72 22.47
CA HIS A 165 -17.41 -0.52 22.08
C HIS A 165 -15.95 -0.28 21.80
N ILE A 166 -15.09 -1.13 22.37
CA ILE A 166 -13.69 -1.19 21.98
C ILE A 166 -13.69 -1.77 20.56
N ILE A 167 -13.09 -1.05 19.61
CA ILE A 167 -13.03 -1.50 18.23
C ILE A 167 -12.01 -2.62 18.09
N GLU A 168 -12.15 -3.43 17.04
CA GLU A 168 -11.26 -4.56 16.80
C GLU A 168 -9.84 -4.05 16.53
N ASN A 169 -8.86 -4.76 17.09
CA ASN A 169 -7.46 -4.54 16.76
C ASN A 169 -7.14 -5.15 15.39
N VAL A 170 -6.81 -4.31 14.41
CA VAL A 170 -6.43 -4.72 13.06
C VAL A 170 -4.97 -4.31 12.79
N PRO A 171 -3.98 -5.20 13.04
CA PRO A 171 -2.55 -4.88 12.95
C PRO A 171 -2.09 -4.37 11.58
N GLU A 172 -2.76 -4.83 10.52
CA GLU A 172 -2.44 -4.51 9.13
C GLU A 172 -3.03 -3.17 8.67
N ALA A 173 -3.81 -2.46 9.49
CA ALA A 173 -4.37 -1.16 9.19
C ALA A 173 -3.50 -0.01 9.73
N ASP A 174 -3.47 1.10 9.01
CA ASP A 174 -2.86 2.37 9.45
C ASP A 174 -3.87 3.53 9.53
N ARG A 175 -5.10 3.28 9.04
CA ARG A 175 -6.16 4.28 8.95
C ARG A 175 -7.52 3.65 9.25
N VAL A 176 -8.41 4.46 9.81
CA VAL A 176 -9.83 4.12 9.93
C VAL A 176 -10.71 5.23 9.37
N ILE A 177 -11.88 4.84 8.87
CA ILE A 177 -12.97 5.76 8.53
C ILE A 177 -14.20 5.34 9.34
N VAL A 178 -14.79 6.29 10.07
CA VAL A 178 -15.99 6.05 10.87
C VAL A 178 -17.20 6.55 10.10
N SER A 179 -18.12 5.64 9.77
CA SER A 179 -19.42 5.96 9.17
C SER A 179 -20.54 5.77 10.19
N PHE A 180 -21.44 6.73 10.32
CA PHE A 180 -22.52 6.70 11.31
C PHE A 180 -23.79 7.31 10.73
N SER A 181 -24.92 6.96 11.35
CA SER A 181 -26.22 7.49 10.94
C SER A 181 -26.46 8.89 11.52
N GLU A 182 -27.27 9.70 10.82
CA GLU A 182 -27.60 11.08 11.23
C GLU A 182 -28.01 11.24 12.71
N PRO A 183 -28.77 10.33 13.35
CA PRO A 183 -29.08 10.41 14.78
C PRO A 183 -27.86 10.43 15.70
N GLU A 184 -26.75 9.81 15.30
CA GLU A 184 -25.55 9.65 16.14
C GLU A 184 -24.54 10.79 15.95
N LYS A 185 -24.77 11.72 15.02
CA LYS A 185 -23.77 12.71 14.59
C LYS A 185 -23.18 13.59 15.71
N ASP A 186 -23.98 13.85 16.74
CA ASP A 186 -23.64 14.74 17.84
C ASP A 186 -23.06 13.97 19.05
N THR A 187 -23.14 12.64 19.03
CA THR A 187 -22.78 11.73 20.13
C THR A 187 -21.64 10.79 19.78
N VAL A 188 -21.44 10.49 18.50
CA VAL A 188 -20.37 9.65 18.00
C VAL A 188 -19.00 10.30 18.24
N GLN A 189 -18.13 9.52 18.85
CA GLN A 189 -16.73 9.85 19.12
C GLN A 189 -15.91 8.59 18.89
N LEU A 190 -14.65 8.79 18.52
CA LEU A 190 -13.62 7.76 18.49
C LEU A 190 -12.58 8.17 19.51
N MET A 191 -12.61 7.50 20.67
CA MET A 191 -11.68 7.75 21.77
C MET A 191 -10.42 6.92 21.57
N ASN A 192 -9.24 7.49 21.81
CA ASN A 192 -7.94 6.82 21.66
C ASN A 192 -7.54 5.95 22.87
N GLU A 193 -8.53 5.39 23.55
CA GLU A 193 -8.33 4.39 24.60
C GLU A 193 -9.62 3.60 24.85
N ALA A 194 -9.51 2.55 25.66
CA ALA A 194 -10.66 1.88 26.25
C ALA A 194 -11.30 2.78 27.32
N VAL A 195 -12.50 3.29 27.06
CA VAL A 195 -13.23 4.11 28.05
C VAL A 195 -13.95 3.23 29.09
N GLU A 196 -14.31 3.84 30.23
CA GLU A 196 -15.14 3.19 31.25
C GLU A 196 -16.46 2.69 30.63
N ASP A 197 -16.86 1.46 30.97
CA ASP A 197 -18.03 0.73 30.45
C ASP A 197 -17.96 0.25 28.98
N ALA A 198 -16.83 0.43 28.29
CA ALA A 198 -16.65 -0.10 26.95
C ALA A 198 -16.54 -1.63 26.92
N THR A 199 -17.19 -2.27 25.94
CA THR A 199 -17.11 -3.72 25.76
C THR A 199 -16.39 -4.08 24.45
N ALA A 200 -15.46 -5.04 24.53
CA ALA A 200 -14.79 -5.63 23.37
C ALA A 200 -15.61 -6.77 22.75
N ASP A 201 -15.19 -7.24 21.57
CA ASP A 201 -15.76 -8.38 20.84
C ASP A 201 -17.24 -8.21 20.44
N ASN A 202 -17.66 -6.97 20.18
CA ASN A 202 -19.02 -6.62 19.72
C ASN A 202 -19.07 -6.25 18.24
N GLU A 203 -17.93 -6.31 17.56
CA GLU A 203 -17.85 -6.13 16.13
C GLU A 203 -18.64 -7.20 15.39
N VAL A 204 -19.45 -6.74 14.43
CA VAL A 204 -20.01 -7.61 13.41
C VAL A 204 -19.29 -7.28 12.11
N ASN A 205 -18.43 -8.18 11.63
CA ASN A 205 -17.82 -8.03 10.31
C ASN A 205 -18.93 -8.03 9.26
N THR A 206 -19.02 -6.93 8.52
CA THR A 206 -20.03 -6.74 7.47
C THR A 206 -19.48 -6.94 6.06
N THR A 207 -18.15 -7.04 5.93
CA THR A 207 -17.46 -7.29 4.67
C THR A 207 -17.56 -8.78 4.30
N PRO A 208 -18.07 -9.10 3.09
CA PRO A 208 -18.06 -10.48 2.59
C PRO A 208 -16.62 -11.01 2.51
N ASP A 209 -16.41 -12.30 2.83
CA ASP A 209 -15.08 -12.93 2.83
C ASP A 209 -14.27 -12.71 1.54
N ALA A 210 -14.95 -12.70 0.38
CA ALA A 210 -14.32 -12.48 -0.92
C ALA A 210 -13.83 -11.03 -1.16
N LEU A 211 -14.19 -10.09 -0.29
CA LEU A 211 -13.87 -8.66 -0.37
C LEU A 211 -13.02 -8.19 0.81
N ILE A 212 -12.60 -9.10 1.71
CA ILE A 212 -11.62 -8.79 2.73
C ILE A 212 -10.29 -8.50 2.01
N GLY A 213 -9.76 -7.30 2.21
CA GLY A 213 -8.53 -6.88 1.59
C GLY A 213 -7.28 -7.41 2.29
N ARG A 214 -6.13 -7.14 1.68
CA ARG A 214 -4.83 -7.73 2.07
C ARG A 214 -4.13 -6.97 3.20
N GLY A 215 -4.57 -5.75 3.52
CA GLY A 215 -3.92 -4.88 4.51
C GLY A 215 -2.49 -4.51 4.14
N LYS A 216 -1.64 -4.20 5.13
CA LYS A 216 -0.22 -3.93 4.89
C LYS A 216 0.48 -5.10 4.17
N PRO A 217 1.17 -4.87 3.04
CA PRO A 217 2.01 -5.88 2.41
C PRO A 217 3.02 -6.47 3.40
N VAL A 218 3.13 -7.79 3.43
CA VAL A 218 4.13 -8.51 4.22
C VAL A 218 5.29 -8.87 3.30
N GLU A 219 6.44 -8.22 3.49
CA GLU A 219 7.65 -8.47 2.68
C GLU A 219 8.14 -9.92 2.82
N ASP A 220 8.05 -10.47 4.03
CA ASP A 220 8.43 -11.86 4.31
C ASP A 220 7.50 -12.84 3.58
N GLY A 221 8.02 -13.47 2.52
CA GLY A 221 7.28 -14.46 1.73
C GLY A 221 6.55 -13.87 0.51
N MET A 222 6.78 -12.60 0.19
CA MET A 222 6.28 -12.00 -1.04
C MET A 222 6.86 -12.71 -2.27
N ALA A 223 6.00 -13.32 -3.08
CA ALA A 223 6.35 -13.92 -4.37
C ALA A 223 6.00 -12.92 -5.47
N GLY A 224 6.96 -12.66 -6.36
CA GLY A 224 6.81 -11.65 -7.40
C GLY A 224 8.08 -11.45 -8.22
N THR A 225 7.97 -10.63 -9.26
CA THR A 225 9.08 -10.22 -10.12
C THR A 225 9.56 -8.83 -9.70
N ILE A 226 10.85 -8.70 -9.39
CA ILE A 226 11.46 -7.39 -9.12
C ILE A 226 11.57 -6.62 -10.44
N MET A 227 10.79 -5.55 -10.55
CA MET A 227 10.78 -4.64 -11.70
C MET A 227 11.85 -3.56 -11.58
N PHE A 228 12.15 -3.17 -10.34
CA PHE A 228 13.23 -2.26 -9.99
C PHE A 228 13.73 -2.59 -8.58
N GLY A 229 15.02 -2.45 -8.34
CA GLY A 229 15.70 -2.88 -7.12
C GLY A 229 17.17 -2.52 -7.17
N GLN A 230 17.93 -2.99 -6.17
CA GLN A 230 19.36 -2.66 -6.02
C GLN A 230 20.21 -2.97 -7.26
N GLU A 231 19.84 -4.01 -8.00
CA GLU A 231 20.53 -4.47 -9.21
C GLU A 231 20.37 -3.53 -10.42
N PHE A 232 19.38 -2.62 -10.37
CA PHE A 232 19.09 -1.63 -11.42
C PHE A 232 19.67 -0.24 -11.12
N LEU A 233 20.52 -0.11 -10.10
CA LEU A 233 21.08 1.17 -9.67
C LEU A 233 22.39 1.56 -10.39
N THR A 234 22.72 0.88 -11.49
CA THR A 234 23.96 1.15 -12.24
C THR A 234 23.68 1.59 -13.67
N GLY A 235 24.20 2.75 -14.07
CA GLY A 235 24.25 3.15 -15.48
C GLY A 235 23.13 4.11 -15.90
N GLU A 236 22.31 3.69 -16.88
CA GLU A 236 21.30 4.51 -17.57
C GLU A 236 19.90 4.43 -16.92
N ASP A 237 19.75 3.61 -15.89
CA ASP A 237 18.45 3.24 -15.29
C ASP A 237 17.97 4.21 -14.21
N VAL A 238 18.84 5.10 -13.74
CA VAL A 238 18.52 6.16 -12.77
C VAL A 238 19.19 7.48 -13.13
N PHE A 239 18.42 8.57 -13.04
CA PHE A 239 18.85 9.95 -13.15
C PHE A 239 18.98 10.55 -11.75
N THR A 240 20.03 11.31 -11.48
CA THR A 240 20.32 11.85 -10.15
C THR A 240 20.11 13.36 -10.10
N GLY A 241 19.68 13.86 -8.95
CA GLY A 241 19.59 15.29 -8.69
C GLY A 241 18.32 15.95 -9.24
N GLU A 242 17.30 15.14 -9.53
CA GLU A 242 16.00 15.59 -10.00
C GLU A 242 14.90 14.75 -9.33
N ARG A 243 13.69 15.29 -9.28
CA ARG A 243 12.45 14.52 -9.05
C ARG A 243 11.36 15.01 -9.99
N ILE A 244 10.30 14.22 -10.16
CA ILE A 244 9.11 14.66 -10.88
C ILE A 244 8.12 15.24 -9.87
N ASP A 245 7.57 16.41 -10.15
CA ASP A 245 6.55 17.03 -9.30
C ASP A 245 5.13 16.55 -9.62
N ASN A 246 4.14 17.16 -8.97
CA ASN A 246 2.72 16.83 -9.15
C ASN A 246 2.14 17.32 -10.50
N GLU A 247 2.87 18.15 -11.25
CA GLU A 247 2.50 18.61 -12.60
C GLU A 247 3.18 17.77 -13.70
N GLY A 248 4.05 16.82 -13.31
CA GLY A 248 4.79 15.96 -14.22
C GLY A 248 6.07 16.60 -14.76
N GLU A 249 6.50 17.71 -14.15
CA GLU A 249 7.70 18.44 -14.53
C GLU A 249 8.91 17.94 -13.73
N PHE A 250 10.07 17.89 -14.40
CA PHE A 250 11.33 17.58 -13.74
C PHE A 250 11.81 18.81 -12.97
N VAL A 251 12.04 18.64 -11.67
CA VAL A 251 12.55 19.68 -10.78
C VAL A 251 13.89 19.26 -10.19
N GLU A 252 14.86 20.17 -10.18
CA GLU A 252 16.17 19.93 -9.57
C GLU A 252 16.03 19.68 -8.07
N ASP A 253 16.54 18.54 -7.61
CA ASP A 253 16.53 18.11 -6.22
C ASP A 253 17.72 17.15 -5.98
N GLU A 254 18.84 17.69 -5.49
CA GLU A 254 20.14 16.99 -5.39
C GLU A 254 20.08 15.69 -4.57
N SER A 255 19.10 15.56 -3.68
CA SER A 255 18.91 14.40 -2.80
C SER A 255 18.00 13.33 -3.39
N TYR A 256 17.51 13.50 -4.63
CA TYR A 256 16.60 12.56 -5.27
C TYR A 256 17.19 11.86 -6.48
N TYR A 257 16.67 10.66 -6.72
CA TYR A 257 16.89 9.84 -7.89
C TYR A 257 15.56 9.64 -8.63
N ILE A 258 15.60 9.56 -9.95
CA ILE A 258 14.45 9.20 -10.80
C ILE A 258 14.81 7.94 -11.58
N THR A 259 13.96 6.94 -11.57
CA THR A 259 14.14 5.76 -12.45
C THR A 259 13.94 6.14 -13.93
N GLY A 260 14.48 5.32 -14.84
CA GLY A 260 13.96 5.21 -16.20
C GLY A 260 12.46 4.86 -16.20
N ALA A 261 11.80 5.02 -17.34
CA ALA A 261 10.39 4.64 -17.47
C ALA A 261 10.28 3.11 -17.36
N LEU A 262 9.62 2.64 -16.31
CA LEU A 262 9.34 1.23 -16.06
C LEU A 262 8.01 0.87 -16.71
N GLU A 263 7.93 -0.30 -17.35
CA GLU A 263 6.65 -0.83 -17.81
C GLU A 263 5.72 -1.08 -16.62
N TYR A 264 4.43 -0.79 -16.83
CA TYR A 264 3.40 -0.89 -15.81
C TYR A 264 2.12 -1.41 -16.45
N ASP A 265 1.45 -2.35 -15.80
CA ASP A 265 0.11 -2.78 -16.16
C ASP A 265 -0.88 -2.47 -15.03
N SER A 266 -1.84 -1.58 -15.28
CA SER A 266 -2.89 -1.26 -14.29
C SER A 266 -3.73 -2.47 -13.84
N GLY A 267 -3.68 -3.60 -14.55
CA GLY A 267 -4.35 -4.83 -14.15
C GLY A 267 -3.59 -5.66 -13.10
N GLU A 268 -2.30 -5.39 -12.91
CA GLU A 268 -1.43 -6.15 -12.01
C GLU A 268 -1.25 -5.45 -10.66
N THR A 269 -0.85 -6.20 -9.64
CA THR A 269 -0.54 -5.65 -8.31
C THR A 269 0.94 -5.41 -8.17
N TYR A 270 1.33 -4.21 -7.75
CA TYR A 270 2.71 -3.87 -7.45
C TYR A 270 2.87 -3.45 -6.00
N VAL A 271 4.02 -3.76 -5.41
CA VAL A 271 4.42 -3.30 -4.07
C VAL A 271 5.70 -2.47 -4.18
N ILE A 272 5.74 -1.36 -3.46
CA ILE A 272 6.93 -0.54 -3.21
C ILE A 272 7.38 -0.65 -1.76
N THR A 273 8.69 -0.80 -1.54
CA THR A 273 9.27 -1.03 -0.20
C THR A 273 9.87 0.21 0.47
N ALA A 274 9.98 1.33 -0.25
CA ALA A 274 10.53 2.59 0.29
C ALA A 274 9.71 3.82 -0.14
N PRO A 275 9.66 4.88 0.67
CA PRO A 275 8.90 6.09 0.31
C PRO A 275 9.37 6.69 -1.00
N ALA A 276 8.42 7.09 -1.85
CA ALA A 276 8.71 7.66 -3.17
C ALA A 276 7.51 8.41 -3.77
N TYR A 277 7.77 9.19 -4.80
CA TYR A 277 6.77 9.71 -5.73
C TYR A 277 6.68 8.80 -6.96
N ILE A 278 5.46 8.43 -7.35
CA ILE A 278 5.17 7.57 -8.49
C ILE A 278 4.45 8.38 -9.56
N SER A 279 5.12 8.65 -10.66
CA SER A 279 4.56 9.39 -11.79
C SER A 279 4.08 8.42 -12.86
N TYR A 280 2.80 8.49 -13.21
CA TYR A 280 2.12 7.59 -14.13
C TYR A 280 1.99 8.21 -15.52
N TYR A 281 2.19 7.39 -16.55
CA TYR A 281 2.18 7.84 -17.95
C TYR A 281 1.38 6.91 -18.85
N LYS A 282 0.77 7.50 -19.89
CA LYS A 282 0.28 6.79 -21.07
C LYS A 282 1.20 7.06 -22.27
N GLY A 283 2.11 6.13 -22.53
CA GLY A 283 3.23 6.33 -23.43
C GLY A 283 4.11 7.44 -22.92
N ARG A 284 4.08 8.61 -23.56
CA ARG A 284 4.86 9.80 -23.13
C ARG A 284 4.00 10.88 -22.48
N ASN A 285 2.69 10.65 -22.35
CA ASN A 285 1.78 11.63 -21.80
C ASN A 285 1.68 11.39 -20.30
N PHE A 286 2.07 12.40 -19.51
CA PHE A 286 1.87 12.42 -18.08
C PHE A 286 0.38 12.32 -17.73
N ILE A 287 0.07 11.60 -16.66
CA ILE A 287 -1.29 11.48 -16.11
C ILE A 287 -1.32 12.17 -14.76
N GLU A 288 -0.60 11.62 -13.77
CA GLU A 288 -0.55 12.12 -12.41
C GLU A 288 0.70 11.60 -11.66
N THR A 289 1.00 12.23 -10.53
CA THR A 289 2.03 11.77 -9.58
C THR A 289 1.38 11.54 -8.23
N GLU A 290 1.62 10.37 -7.64
CA GLU A 290 1.18 10.00 -6.29
C GLU A 290 2.38 9.93 -5.34
N GLU A 291 2.20 10.37 -4.10
CA GLU A 291 3.21 10.30 -3.05
C GLU A 291 2.93 9.13 -2.11
N ILE A 292 3.90 8.22 -1.98
CA ILE A 292 3.83 7.08 -1.07
C ILE A 292 4.76 7.33 0.11
N THR A 293 4.19 7.55 1.29
CA THR A 293 4.95 7.85 2.52
C THR A 293 5.01 6.67 3.48
N ALA A 294 3.97 5.83 3.50
CA ALA A 294 3.90 4.63 4.33
C ALA A 294 4.26 3.42 3.49
N VAL A 295 5.23 2.62 3.95
CA VAL A 295 5.74 1.46 3.21
C VAL A 295 5.95 0.23 4.13
N PRO A 296 6.02 -0.99 3.57
CA PRO A 296 5.74 -1.35 2.17
C PRO A 296 4.30 -1.06 1.77
N ALA A 297 4.05 -0.61 0.54
CA ALA A 297 2.71 -0.24 0.08
C ALA A 297 2.39 -0.75 -1.32
N TYR A 298 1.10 -0.97 -1.57
CA TYR A 298 0.61 -1.24 -2.91
C TYR A 298 0.66 0.03 -3.76
N LEU A 299 1.08 -0.08 -5.02
CA LEU A 299 0.98 1.05 -5.94
C LEU A 299 -0.49 1.28 -6.31
N PRO A 300 -0.99 2.54 -6.25
CA PRO A 300 -2.33 2.87 -6.72
C PRO A 300 -2.57 2.44 -8.18
N GLU A 301 -3.77 1.95 -8.47
CA GLU A 301 -4.22 1.66 -9.84
C GLU A 301 -4.54 2.97 -10.57
N VAL A 302 -3.79 3.27 -11.64
CA VAL A 302 -4.08 4.40 -12.52
C VAL A 302 -4.52 3.90 -13.90
N LYS A 303 -5.84 3.94 -14.14
CA LYS A 303 -6.44 3.39 -15.36
C LYS A 303 -5.88 4.01 -16.63
N GLY A 304 -5.30 3.15 -17.48
CA GLY A 304 -4.77 3.54 -18.78
C GLY A 304 -3.35 4.11 -18.75
N ALA A 305 -2.72 4.15 -17.58
CA ALA A 305 -1.26 4.23 -17.48
C ALA A 305 -0.65 2.92 -17.98
N ASN A 306 0.53 3.03 -18.60
CA ASN A 306 1.32 1.87 -19.03
C ASN A 306 2.83 2.03 -18.80
N TYR A 307 3.23 3.14 -18.17
CA TYR A 307 4.58 3.36 -17.68
C TYR A 307 4.54 4.11 -16.36
N ILE A 308 5.53 3.88 -15.51
CA ILE A 308 5.79 4.68 -14.31
C ILE A 308 7.24 5.16 -14.26
N ASN A 309 7.45 6.32 -13.66
CA ASN A 309 8.75 6.77 -13.17
C ASN A 309 8.66 6.93 -11.64
N ILE A 310 9.75 6.62 -10.95
CA ILE A 310 9.79 6.66 -9.49
C ILE A 310 10.84 7.67 -9.08
N SER A 311 10.41 8.70 -8.34
CA SER A 311 11.32 9.66 -7.72
C SER A 311 11.48 9.33 -6.24
N PHE A 312 12.69 9.03 -5.79
CA PHE A 312 12.95 8.60 -4.40
C PHE A 312 14.20 9.25 -3.83
N HIS A 313 14.22 9.42 -2.51
CA HIS A 313 15.33 10.05 -1.79
C HIS A 313 16.58 9.14 -1.75
N ASP A 314 17.77 9.72 -1.73
CA ASP A 314 19.06 9.03 -1.75
C ASP A 314 19.25 8.05 -0.57
N ASP A 315 18.70 8.39 0.60
CA ASP A 315 18.63 7.53 1.78
C ASP A 315 17.92 6.19 1.53
N HIS A 316 17.02 6.11 0.53
CA HIS A 316 16.25 4.90 0.20
C HIS A 316 16.85 4.08 -0.93
N LEU A 317 18.03 4.47 -1.43
CA LEU A 317 18.66 3.84 -2.59
C LEU A 317 18.84 2.33 -2.41
N LEU A 318 19.17 1.87 -1.21
CA LEU A 318 19.36 0.43 -0.95
C LEU A 318 18.07 -0.29 -0.53
N ASP A 319 17.02 0.45 -0.21
CA ASP A 319 15.79 -0.13 0.35
C ASP A 319 14.65 -0.19 -0.66
N LEU A 320 14.73 0.61 -1.73
CA LEU A 320 13.70 0.68 -2.76
C LEU A 320 13.70 -0.56 -3.66
N ASN A 321 12.58 -1.26 -3.63
CA ASN A 321 12.20 -2.30 -4.59
C ASN A 321 10.79 -2.02 -5.10
N ILE A 322 10.55 -2.40 -6.34
CA ILE A 322 9.23 -2.48 -6.97
C ILE A 322 9.02 -3.93 -7.38
N ILE A 323 7.99 -4.53 -6.82
CA ILE A 323 7.72 -5.96 -6.97
C ILE A 323 6.34 -6.10 -7.60
N GLU A 324 6.29 -6.67 -8.80
CA GLU A 324 5.05 -7.15 -9.42
C GLU A 324 4.68 -8.48 -8.76
N LEU A 325 3.51 -8.57 -8.13
CA LEU A 325 3.07 -9.78 -7.43
C LEU A 325 2.52 -10.84 -8.40
N GLU A 326 2.72 -12.12 -8.05
CA GLU A 326 2.13 -13.28 -8.78
C GLU A 326 0.64 -13.51 -8.48
#